data_AF-A0A540VSN6-F1
#
_entry.id   AF-A0A540VSN6-F1
#
_cell.length_a   1.000
_cell.length_b   1.000
_cell.length_c   1.000
_cell.angle_alpha   90.00
_cell.angle_beta   90.00
_cell.angle_gamma   90.00
#
_symmetry.space_group_name_H-M   'P 1'
#
loop_
_entity.id
_entity.type
_entity.pdbx_description
1 polymer ?
#
loop_
_entity_poly.entity_id
_entity_poly.type
_entity_poly.pdbx_seq_one_letter_code
_entity_poly.pdbx_strand_id
1 'polypeptide(L)'
;MMRSYGGFDGVIALYEELVTAPDQAATGDALYPGWNQPAQAWAPDLGAITPYVAVSPETLALDGFGDFHAIPEDRLKAAIERTVAVEGPLHFEVLADRLLNAADVGRLGRRIRERIQAILDALAQAGRLEQAGPFAGTLAQYRQPRYRDWSEAPEKTRVLDYVSDAELKTVLFRAVLANAPVAPEQAMNDGLAAIGFPRLTEAAQTRLAEPLNALCAAECLETKTDVLHPGRQAFQRRRESPERHSDDHSGN
;
A
#
# COMPACT_ATOMS: atom_id res chain seq x y z
N MET A 1 37.13 3.27 9.22
CA MET A 1 37.63 3.11 7.83
C MET A 1 36.60 2.26 7.10
N MET A 2 35.65 2.88 6.40
CA MET A 2 34.54 2.17 5.75
C MET A 2 35.10 1.45 4.52
N ARG A 3 35.13 0.11 4.54
CA ARG A 3 35.55 -0.67 3.38
C ARG A 3 34.47 -0.59 2.30
N SER A 4 34.89 -0.31 1.07
CA SER A 4 34.03 -0.44 -0.11
C SER A 4 33.90 -1.93 -0.42
N TYR A 5 32.74 -2.51 -0.12
CA TYR A 5 32.42 -3.89 -0.47
C TYR A 5 31.94 -3.90 -1.93
N GLY A 6 32.88 -3.90 -2.88
CA GLY A 6 32.57 -4.00 -4.31
C GLY A 6 32.35 -5.45 -4.73
N GLY A 7 31.17 -5.75 -5.29
CA GLY A 7 30.86 -7.04 -5.93
C GLY A 7 30.51 -8.19 -4.97
N PHE A 8 30.29 -9.39 -5.53
CA PHE A 8 29.83 -10.57 -4.79
C PHE A 8 30.77 -10.98 -3.66
N ASP A 9 32.08 -10.86 -3.86
CA ASP A 9 33.09 -11.17 -2.83
C ASP A 9 32.97 -10.23 -1.62
N GLY A 10 32.57 -8.97 -1.84
CA GLY A 10 32.26 -8.04 -0.76
C GLY A 10 31.01 -8.45 0.03
N VAL A 11 30.00 -8.97 -0.66
CA VAL A 11 28.78 -9.50 -0.02
C VAL A 11 29.09 -10.78 0.77
N ILE A 12 29.91 -11.68 0.21
CA ILE A 12 30.38 -12.89 0.91
C ILE A 12 31.19 -12.53 2.15
N ALA A 13 32.12 -11.58 2.05
CA ALA A 13 32.89 -11.12 3.19
C ALA A 13 32.01 -10.52 4.30
N LEU A 14 31.01 -9.69 3.94
CA LEU A 14 30.04 -9.15 4.89
C LEU A 14 29.18 -10.26 5.52
N TYR A 15 28.73 -11.23 4.72
CA TYR A 15 27.95 -12.36 5.20
C TYR A 15 28.76 -13.24 6.17
N GLU A 16 29.99 -13.59 5.81
CA GLU A 16 30.91 -14.35 6.66
C GLU A 16 31.18 -13.60 7.98
N GLU A 17 31.39 -12.29 7.93
CA GLU A 17 31.58 -11.45 9.11
C GLU A 17 30.35 -11.47 10.03
N LEU A 18 29.15 -11.31 9.46
CA LEU A 18 27.89 -11.36 10.21
C LEU A 18 27.60 -12.74 10.84
N VAL A 19 28.01 -13.83 10.18
CA VAL A 19 27.78 -15.20 10.66
C VAL A 19 28.82 -15.63 11.70
N THR A 20 30.08 -15.24 11.53
CA THR A 20 31.18 -15.70 12.38
C THR A 20 31.40 -14.83 13.62
N ALA A 21 31.01 -13.56 13.56
CA ALA A 21 31.03 -12.63 14.69
C ALA A 21 29.67 -11.95 14.86
N PRO A 22 28.59 -12.71 15.11
CA PRO A 22 27.28 -12.12 15.30
C PRO A 22 27.33 -11.21 16.52
N ASP A 23 27.05 -9.92 16.31
CA ASP A 23 26.84 -9.00 17.41
C ASP A 23 25.58 -9.46 18.16
N GLN A 24 25.78 -10.04 19.35
CA GLN A 24 24.67 -10.55 20.14
C GLN A 24 23.74 -9.45 20.63
N ALA A 25 24.18 -8.19 20.60
CA ALA A 25 23.32 -7.04 20.87
C ALA A 25 22.52 -6.62 19.64
N ALA A 26 22.91 -7.02 18.42
CA ALA A 26 22.26 -6.70 17.15
C ALA A 26 21.00 -7.54 16.90
N THR A 27 20.09 -7.55 17.87
CA THR A 27 18.74 -8.10 17.70
C THR A 27 17.92 -7.24 16.74
N GLY A 28 16.84 -7.79 16.16
CA GLY A 28 15.92 -7.02 15.31
C GLY A 28 15.43 -5.73 15.98
N ASP A 29 15.17 -5.75 17.28
CA ASP A 29 14.79 -4.58 18.07
C ASP A 29 15.95 -3.60 18.33
N ALA A 30 17.20 -4.03 18.29
CA ALA A 30 18.36 -3.16 18.47
C ALA A 30 18.82 -2.55 17.14
N LEU A 31 18.82 -3.34 16.06
CA LEU A 31 19.16 -2.91 14.70
C LEU A 31 18.05 -2.09 14.06
N TYR A 32 16.80 -2.45 14.36
CA TYR A 32 15.61 -1.87 13.76
C TYR A 32 14.53 -1.67 14.82
N PRO A 33 14.75 -0.73 15.74
CA PRO A 33 13.89 -0.60 16.91
C PRO A 33 12.45 -0.23 16.52
N GLY A 34 11.49 -1.11 16.82
CA GLY A 34 10.08 -0.98 16.40
C GLY A 34 9.72 -1.69 15.08
N TRP A 35 10.55 -2.61 14.60
CA TRP A 35 10.24 -3.43 13.41
C TRP A 35 9.00 -4.33 13.58
N ASN A 36 8.60 -4.62 14.81
CA ASN A 36 7.36 -5.33 15.14
C ASN A 36 6.17 -4.38 15.41
N GLN A 37 6.39 -3.06 15.41
CA GLN A 37 5.33 -2.07 15.59
C GLN A 37 4.66 -1.74 14.24
N PRO A 38 3.35 -1.45 14.24
CA PRO A 38 2.67 -1.01 13.03
C PRO A 38 3.31 0.28 12.52
N ALA A 39 3.47 0.40 11.19
CA ALA A 39 3.95 1.63 10.59
C ALA A 39 3.07 2.82 11.05
N GLN A 40 3.68 3.95 11.36
CA GLN A 40 2.97 5.18 11.78
C GLN A 40 2.69 6.13 10.61
N ALA A 41 3.56 6.08 9.60
CA ALA A 41 3.42 6.78 8.34
C ALA A 41 3.51 5.77 7.19
N TRP A 42 3.32 6.25 5.95
CA TRP A 42 3.62 5.42 4.79
C TRP A 42 5.08 4.94 4.82
N ALA A 43 5.27 3.65 4.57
CA ALA A 43 6.57 3.01 4.42
C ALA A 43 6.52 2.07 3.22
N PRO A 44 7.59 1.98 2.43
CA PRO A 44 7.62 1.11 1.27
C PRO A 44 7.55 -0.37 1.69
N ASP A 45 6.76 -1.15 0.96
CA ASP A 45 6.92 -2.60 0.97
C ASP A 45 8.17 -2.98 0.17
N LEU A 46 9.19 -3.48 0.86
CA LEU A 46 10.45 -3.92 0.24
C LEU A 46 10.43 -5.39 -0.18
N GLY A 47 9.32 -6.09 0.04
CA GLY A 47 9.11 -7.47 -0.38
C GLY A 47 9.17 -7.66 -1.90
N ALA A 48 9.09 -8.92 -2.32
CA ALA A 48 8.91 -9.25 -3.73
C ALA A 48 7.55 -8.73 -4.23
N ILE A 49 7.49 -8.36 -5.50
CA ILE A 49 6.21 -8.07 -6.15
C ILE A 49 5.35 -9.33 -6.13
N THR A 50 4.07 -9.17 -5.78
CA THR A 50 3.10 -10.28 -5.73
C THR A 50 2.03 -10.10 -6.80
N PRO A 51 1.55 -11.16 -7.47
CA PRO A 51 0.41 -11.05 -8.37
C PRO A 51 -0.82 -10.48 -7.66
N TYR A 52 -1.63 -9.70 -8.38
CA TYR A 52 -2.94 -9.28 -7.91
C TYR A 52 -3.84 -10.51 -7.76
N VAL A 53 -4.45 -10.67 -6.59
CA VAL A 53 -5.40 -11.75 -6.29
C VAL A 53 -6.74 -11.16 -5.95
N ALA A 54 -7.72 -11.35 -6.83
CA ALA A 54 -9.11 -10.98 -6.58
C ALA A 54 -9.71 -11.88 -5.50
N VAL A 55 -10.56 -11.33 -4.64
CA VAL A 55 -11.33 -12.12 -3.67
C VAL A 55 -12.25 -13.09 -4.43
N SER A 56 -12.30 -14.33 -3.96
CA SER A 56 -13.20 -15.34 -4.54
C SER A 56 -14.65 -15.00 -4.17
N PRO A 57 -15.57 -14.92 -5.14
CA PRO A 57 -16.99 -14.57 -4.90
C PRO A 57 -17.66 -15.49 -3.88
N GLU A 58 -17.33 -16.78 -3.90
CA GLU A 58 -17.88 -17.81 -3.02
C GLU A 58 -17.54 -17.53 -1.54
N THR A 59 -16.39 -16.89 -1.27
CA THR A 59 -15.98 -16.54 0.09
C THR A 59 -16.77 -15.37 0.69
N LEU A 60 -17.51 -14.62 -0.12
CA LEU A 60 -18.30 -13.48 0.32
C LEU A 60 -19.70 -13.90 0.80
N ALA A 61 -20.17 -15.10 0.44
CA ALA A 61 -21.46 -15.66 0.86
C ALA A 61 -22.65 -14.69 0.66
N LEU A 62 -22.72 -14.10 -0.54
CA LEU A 62 -23.76 -13.15 -0.96
C LEU A 62 -24.76 -13.76 -1.95
N ASP A 63 -24.63 -15.04 -2.25
CA ASP A 63 -25.53 -15.80 -3.12
C ASP A 63 -26.84 -16.18 -2.41
N GLY A 64 -27.83 -16.62 -3.19
CA GLY A 64 -29.10 -17.13 -2.66
C GLY A 64 -30.11 -16.05 -2.23
N PHE A 65 -29.79 -14.76 -2.38
CA PHE A 65 -30.73 -13.66 -2.20
C PHE A 65 -31.33 -13.25 -3.54
N GLY A 66 -32.66 -13.13 -3.62
CA GLY A 66 -33.35 -12.81 -4.89
C GLY A 66 -33.08 -11.40 -5.44
N ASP A 67 -32.48 -10.52 -4.65
CA ASP A 67 -32.06 -9.15 -4.98
C ASP A 67 -30.90 -8.76 -4.06
N PHE A 68 -29.98 -7.92 -4.54
CA PHE A 68 -28.95 -7.28 -3.74
C PHE A 68 -29.53 -6.60 -2.49
N HIS A 69 -30.71 -5.98 -2.57
CA HIS A 69 -31.34 -5.34 -1.39
C HIS A 69 -31.86 -6.34 -0.35
N ALA A 70 -32.06 -7.61 -0.72
CA ALA A 70 -32.49 -8.65 0.21
C ALA A 70 -31.34 -9.24 1.04
N ILE A 71 -30.08 -8.99 0.66
CA ILE A 71 -28.90 -9.39 1.43
C ILE A 71 -28.96 -8.73 2.82
N PRO A 72 -28.83 -9.47 3.94
CA PRO A 72 -28.76 -8.90 5.29
C PRO A 72 -27.59 -7.94 5.44
N GLU A 73 -27.77 -6.86 6.21
CA GLU A 73 -26.74 -5.84 6.41
C GLU A 73 -25.43 -6.42 6.97
N ASP A 74 -25.52 -7.29 7.98
CA ASP A 74 -24.34 -7.94 8.59
C ASP A 74 -23.55 -8.80 7.59
N ARG A 75 -24.23 -9.44 6.64
CA ARG A 75 -23.59 -10.23 5.58
C ARG A 75 -22.86 -9.32 4.60
N LEU A 76 -23.51 -8.24 4.16
CA LEU A 76 -22.89 -7.28 3.25
C LEU A 76 -21.70 -6.56 3.90
N LYS A 77 -21.80 -6.22 5.19
CA LYS A 77 -20.71 -5.66 5.99
C LYS A 77 -19.51 -6.60 6.07
N ALA A 78 -19.75 -7.88 6.40
CA ALA A 78 -18.70 -8.89 6.45
C ALA A 78 -18.04 -9.10 5.08
N ALA A 79 -18.81 -9.09 3.98
CA ALA A 79 -18.28 -9.21 2.63
C ALA A 79 -17.41 -8.00 2.23
N ILE A 80 -17.81 -6.78 2.61
CA ILE A 80 -17.01 -5.56 2.41
C ILE A 80 -15.69 -5.65 3.18
N GLU A 81 -15.73 -5.94 4.48
CA GLU A 81 -14.53 -6.10 5.31
C GLU A 81 -13.60 -7.19 4.74
N ARG A 82 -14.15 -8.32 4.28
CA ARG A 82 -13.39 -9.40 3.67
C ARG A 82 -12.72 -8.98 2.37
N THR A 83 -13.44 -8.28 1.50
CA THR A 83 -12.92 -7.79 0.22
C THR A 83 -11.78 -6.80 0.47
N VAL A 84 -11.98 -5.86 1.41
CA VAL A 84 -10.94 -4.90 1.80
C VAL A 84 -9.74 -5.60 2.43
N ALA A 85 -9.92 -6.61 3.27
CA ALA A 85 -8.80 -7.35 3.86
C ALA A 85 -7.92 -8.06 2.81
N VAL A 86 -8.52 -8.52 1.70
CA VAL A 86 -7.80 -9.23 0.63
C VAL A 86 -7.20 -8.26 -0.38
N GLU A 87 -7.98 -7.31 -0.89
CA GLU A 87 -7.64 -6.44 -2.03
C GLU A 87 -7.29 -4.99 -1.63
N GLY A 88 -7.37 -4.63 -0.35
CA GLY A 88 -7.18 -3.25 0.11
C GLY A 88 -5.73 -2.72 0.07
N PRO A 89 -5.55 -1.40 -0.09
CA PRO A 89 -6.59 -0.42 -0.38
C PRO A 89 -7.10 -0.59 -1.82
N LEU A 90 -8.41 -0.53 -2.02
CA LEU A 90 -9.05 -0.72 -3.33
C LEU A 90 -10.07 0.37 -3.63
N HIS A 91 -10.28 0.63 -4.91
CA HIS A 91 -11.26 1.59 -5.40
C HIS A 91 -12.70 1.08 -5.24
N PHE A 92 -13.64 1.99 -5.02
CA PHE A 92 -15.07 1.68 -4.88
C PHE A 92 -15.62 0.81 -6.00
N GLU A 93 -15.28 1.11 -7.26
CA GLU A 93 -15.76 0.34 -8.42
C GLU A 93 -15.21 -1.10 -8.44
N VAL A 94 -14.01 -1.35 -7.88
CA VAL A 94 -13.48 -2.71 -7.70
C VAL A 94 -14.29 -3.43 -6.63
N LEU A 95 -14.52 -2.78 -5.48
CA LEU A 95 -15.33 -3.34 -4.39
C LEU A 95 -16.73 -3.69 -4.88
N ALA A 96 -17.40 -2.76 -5.54
CA ALA A 96 -18.75 -2.97 -6.07
C ALA A 96 -18.79 -4.13 -7.07
N ASP A 97 -17.81 -4.23 -7.98
CA ASP A 97 -17.72 -5.34 -8.92
C ASP A 97 -17.64 -6.71 -8.21
N ARG A 98 -16.83 -6.84 -7.14
CA ARG A 98 -16.73 -8.08 -6.36
C ARG A 98 -18.04 -8.44 -5.66
N LEU A 99 -18.69 -7.46 -5.04
CA LEU A 99 -19.94 -7.67 -4.32
C LEU A 99 -21.08 -8.05 -5.27
N LEU A 100 -21.15 -7.43 -6.44
CA LEU A 100 -22.15 -7.73 -7.45
C LEU A 100 -21.96 -9.12 -8.05
N ASN A 101 -20.71 -9.49 -8.35
CA ASN A 101 -20.38 -10.83 -8.84
C ASN A 101 -20.77 -11.90 -7.81
N ALA A 102 -20.40 -11.71 -6.54
CA ALA A 102 -20.79 -12.65 -5.47
C ALA A 102 -22.29 -12.73 -5.20
N ALA A 103 -23.05 -11.69 -5.52
CA ALA A 103 -24.50 -11.66 -5.39
C ALA A 103 -25.25 -12.13 -6.66
N ASP A 104 -24.54 -12.48 -7.75
CA ASP A 104 -25.10 -12.75 -9.08
C ASP A 104 -25.98 -11.61 -9.62
N VAL A 105 -25.55 -10.36 -9.38
CA VAL A 105 -26.27 -9.14 -9.79
C VAL A 105 -25.51 -8.43 -10.90
N GLY A 106 -26.14 -8.32 -12.08
CA GLY A 106 -25.45 -7.86 -13.29
C GLY A 106 -25.12 -6.36 -13.37
N ARG A 107 -25.74 -5.46 -12.59
CA ARG A 107 -25.56 -4.00 -12.74
C ARG A 107 -25.55 -3.22 -11.43
N LEU A 108 -24.63 -2.26 -11.34
CA LEU A 108 -24.53 -1.33 -10.22
C LEU A 108 -25.50 -0.15 -10.40
N GLY A 109 -26.72 -0.34 -9.90
CA GLY A 109 -27.72 0.73 -9.84
C GLY A 109 -27.43 1.76 -8.73
N ARG A 110 -28.08 2.93 -8.82
CA ARG A 110 -27.95 4.01 -7.81
C ARG A 110 -28.22 3.54 -6.39
N ARG A 111 -29.30 2.79 -6.17
CA ARG A 111 -29.69 2.28 -4.84
C ARG A 111 -28.67 1.29 -4.25
N ILE A 112 -28.07 0.45 -5.10
CA ILE A 112 -27.02 -0.50 -4.68
C ILE A 112 -25.75 0.28 -4.29
N ARG A 113 -25.36 1.27 -5.12
CA ARG A 113 -24.23 2.17 -4.82
C ARG A 113 -24.42 2.89 -3.48
N GLU A 114 -25.57 3.52 -3.28
CA GLU A 114 -25.91 4.22 -2.03
C GLU A 114 -25.85 3.27 -0.82
N ARG A 115 -26.33 2.03 -0.98
CA ARG A 115 -26.26 1.01 0.07
C ARG A 115 -24.83 0.63 0.44
N ILE A 116 -23.97 0.37 -0.55
CA ILE A 116 -22.57 0.00 -0.30
C ILE A 116 -21.84 1.18 0.37
N GLN A 117 -22.07 2.41 -0.09
CA GLN A 117 -21.47 3.61 0.49
C GLN A 117 -21.89 3.80 1.96
N ALA A 118 -23.18 3.63 2.27
CA ALA A 118 -23.66 3.75 3.65
C ALA A 118 -22.96 2.76 4.60
N ILE A 119 -22.66 1.54 4.14
CA ILE A 119 -21.94 0.54 4.94
C ILE A 119 -20.46 0.89 5.07
N LEU A 120 -19.82 1.39 4.02
CA LEU A 120 -18.44 1.91 4.10
C LEU A 120 -18.32 3.04 5.12
N ASP A 121 -19.28 3.98 5.09
CA ASP A 121 -19.32 5.11 6.02
C ASP A 121 -19.52 4.63 7.46
N ALA A 122 -20.41 3.66 7.69
CA ALA A 122 -20.61 3.07 9.01
C ALA A 122 -19.36 2.31 9.51
N LEU A 123 -18.66 1.59 8.64
CA LEU A 123 -17.41 0.91 8.96
C LEU A 123 -16.27 1.89 9.27
N ALA A 124 -16.20 3.00 8.54
CA ALA A 124 -15.22 4.06 8.78
C ALA A 124 -15.49 4.78 10.11
N GLN A 125 -16.75 5.12 10.40
CA GLN A 125 -17.14 5.71 11.69
C GLN A 125 -16.83 4.78 12.88
N ALA A 126 -16.91 3.47 12.67
CA ALA A 126 -16.56 2.47 13.67
C ALA A 126 -15.04 2.21 13.79
N GLY A 127 -14.20 2.91 13.03
CA GLY A 127 -12.74 2.73 13.01
C GLY A 127 -12.29 1.37 12.46
N ARG A 128 -13.17 0.67 11.72
CA ARG A 128 -12.89 -0.65 11.14
C ARG A 128 -12.15 -0.55 9.83
N LEU A 129 -12.47 0.49 9.05
CA LEU A 129 -11.87 0.82 7.77
C LEU A 129 -11.52 2.31 7.74
N GLU A 130 -10.68 2.67 6.79
CA GLU A 130 -10.34 4.04 6.42
C GLU A 130 -10.82 4.29 4.99
N GLN A 131 -11.28 5.51 4.73
CA GLN A 131 -11.63 5.98 3.40
C GLN A 131 -10.70 7.12 2.98
N ALA A 132 -10.10 7.02 1.79
CA ALA A 132 -9.27 8.06 1.20
C ALA A 132 -9.78 8.33 -0.23
N GLY A 133 -10.60 9.37 -0.39
CA GLY A 133 -11.29 9.63 -1.65
C GLY A 133 -12.17 8.43 -2.06
N PRO A 134 -12.02 7.87 -3.27
CA PRO A 134 -12.80 6.72 -3.72
C PRO A 134 -12.25 5.36 -3.24
N PHE A 135 -11.21 5.36 -2.41
CA PHE A 135 -10.55 4.15 -1.93
C PHE A 135 -11.01 3.78 -0.53
N ALA A 136 -11.15 2.47 -0.28
CA ALA A 136 -11.34 1.90 1.04
C ALA A 136 -10.19 0.93 1.36
N GLY A 137 -9.72 0.98 2.60
CA GLY A 137 -8.60 0.17 3.08
C GLY A 137 -8.59 0.11 4.60
N THR A 138 -7.78 -0.76 5.18
CA THR A 138 -7.39 -0.62 6.59
C THR A 138 -6.26 0.39 6.73
N LEU A 139 -6.11 1.00 7.90
CA LEU A 139 -5.00 1.91 8.18
C LEU A 139 -3.63 1.25 7.89
N ALA A 140 -3.47 -0.02 8.24
CA ALA A 140 -2.26 -0.79 7.95
C ALA A 140 -1.98 -0.89 6.45
N GLN A 141 -3.01 -1.14 5.63
CA GLN A 141 -2.89 -1.23 4.17
C GLN A 141 -2.50 0.11 3.52
N TYR A 142 -2.97 1.24 4.04
CA TYR A 142 -2.54 2.56 3.53
C TYR A 142 -1.11 2.91 3.92
N ARG A 143 -0.66 2.48 5.10
CA ARG A 143 0.67 2.76 5.61
C ARG A 143 1.73 1.83 5.04
N GLN A 144 1.38 0.58 4.75
CA GLN A 144 2.27 -0.38 4.11
C GLN A 144 1.52 -1.12 2.99
N PRO A 145 1.25 -0.43 1.87
CA PRO A 145 0.52 -1.01 0.75
C PRO A 145 1.39 -2.04 0.04
N ARG A 146 0.76 -3.18 -0.29
CA ARG A 146 1.42 -4.28 -1.00
C ARG A 146 1.93 -3.82 -2.37
N TYR A 147 3.09 -4.33 -2.77
CA TYR A 147 3.58 -4.14 -4.13
C TYR A 147 2.99 -5.20 -5.06
N ARG A 148 1.93 -4.85 -5.81
CA ARG A 148 1.17 -5.83 -6.63
C ARG A 148 1.40 -5.67 -8.12
N ASP A 149 1.50 -6.79 -8.82
CA ASP A 149 1.41 -6.86 -10.27
C ASP A 149 -0.06 -7.01 -10.71
N TRP A 150 -0.58 -6.02 -11.42
CA TRP A 150 -1.95 -5.98 -11.90
C TRP A 150 -2.14 -6.67 -13.26
N SER A 151 -1.11 -7.27 -13.85
CA SER A 151 -1.18 -7.93 -15.16
C SER A 151 -2.31 -8.95 -15.27
N GLU A 152 -2.52 -9.74 -14.22
CA GLU A 152 -3.54 -10.79 -14.13
C GLU A 152 -4.84 -10.33 -13.43
N ALA A 153 -4.98 -9.04 -13.11
CA ALA A 153 -6.21 -8.52 -12.53
C ALA A 153 -7.38 -8.63 -13.54
N PRO A 154 -8.63 -8.83 -13.07
CA PRO A 154 -9.78 -8.91 -13.96
C PRO A 154 -9.89 -7.67 -14.86
N GLU A 155 -10.04 -7.87 -16.17
CA GLU A 155 -9.91 -6.83 -17.19
C GLU A 155 -10.75 -5.57 -16.89
N LYS A 156 -12.01 -5.76 -16.47
CA LYS A 156 -12.94 -4.68 -16.11
C LYS A 156 -12.44 -3.79 -14.97
N THR A 157 -11.63 -4.35 -14.07
CA THR A 157 -11.08 -3.67 -12.89
C THR A 157 -9.61 -3.31 -13.03
N ARG A 158 -8.94 -3.72 -14.11
CA ARG A 158 -7.54 -3.43 -14.39
C ARG A 158 -7.41 -2.03 -14.99
N VAL A 159 -7.60 -1.02 -14.14
CA VAL A 159 -7.60 0.40 -14.50
C VAL A 159 -6.63 1.13 -13.56
N LEU A 160 -5.76 1.97 -14.10
CA LEU A 160 -4.74 2.67 -13.30
C LEU A 160 -5.35 3.56 -12.21
N ASP A 161 -6.48 4.22 -12.51
CA ASP A 161 -7.22 5.02 -11.54
C ASP A 161 -7.79 4.21 -10.37
N TYR A 162 -7.85 2.88 -10.49
CA TYR A 162 -8.27 1.99 -9.42
C TYR A 162 -7.11 1.50 -8.54
N VAL A 163 -5.88 1.90 -8.86
CA VAL A 163 -4.70 1.71 -8.01
C VAL A 163 -4.61 2.88 -7.03
N SER A 164 -4.51 2.59 -5.73
CA SER A 164 -4.50 3.61 -4.69
C SER A 164 -3.21 4.44 -4.70
N ASP A 165 -3.27 5.70 -4.24
CA ASP A 165 -2.06 6.53 -4.10
C ASP A 165 -1.00 5.89 -3.20
N ALA A 166 -1.45 5.19 -2.16
CA ALA A 166 -0.56 4.45 -1.28
C ALA A 166 0.27 3.43 -2.07
N GLU A 167 -0.37 2.65 -2.93
CA GLU A 167 0.28 1.66 -3.77
C GLU A 167 1.12 2.30 -4.88
N LEU A 168 0.64 3.36 -5.53
CA LEU A 168 1.42 4.10 -6.53
C LEU A 168 2.69 4.72 -5.94
N LYS A 169 2.66 5.16 -4.68
CA LYS A 169 3.88 5.55 -3.95
C LYS A 169 4.87 4.39 -3.83
N THR A 170 4.40 3.18 -3.52
CA THR A 170 5.27 1.99 -3.51
C THR A 170 5.84 1.71 -4.89
N VAL A 171 5.03 1.79 -5.94
CA VAL A 171 5.46 1.60 -7.34
C VAL A 171 6.58 2.57 -7.72
N LEU A 172 6.36 3.87 -7.49
CA LEU A 172 7.34 4.92 -7.81
C LEU A 172 8.62 4.77 -6.99
N PHE A 173 8.48 4.52 -5.68
CA PHE A 173 9.64 4.32 -4.82
C PHE A 173 10.46 3.08 -5.24
N ARG A 174 9.81 1.97 -5.60
CA ARG A 174 10.47 0.75 -6.08
C ARG A 174 11.22 0.99 -7.40
N ALA A 175 10.64 1.75 -8.33
CA ALA A 175 11.31 2.12 -9.57
C ALA A 175 12.57 2.98 -9.31
N VAL A 176 12.47 3.99 -8.45
CA VAL A 176 13.64 4.79 -8.06
C VAL A 176 14.68 3.95 -7.32
N LEU A 177 14.26 3.09 -6.39
CA LEU A 177 15.17 2.22 -5.66
C LEU A 177 15.97 1.28 -6.58
N ALA A 178 15.34 0.78 -7.65
CA ALA A 178 15.98 -0.10 -8.62
C ALA A 178 16.94 0.63 -9.57
N ASN A 179 16.61 1.88 -9.96
CA ASN A 179 17.26 2.56 -11.09
C ASN A 179 17.99 3.86 -10.72
N ALA A 180 18.03 4.27 -9.44
CA ALA A 180 18.63 5.55 -9.05
C ALA A 180 20.13 5.67 -9.38
N PRO A 181 20.61 6.86 -9.81
CA PRO A 181 19.84 8.06 -10.14
C PRO A 181 18.96 7.88 -11.39
N VAL A 182 17.70 8.32 -11.33
CA VAL A 182 16.75 8.17 -12.43
C VAL A 182 15.90 9.43 -12.63
N ALA A 183 15.60 9.78 -13.89
CA ALA A 183 14.71 10.89 -14.19
C ALA A 183 13.26 10.56 -13.74
N PRO A 184 12.47 11.55 -13.27
CA PRO A 184 11.09 11.32 -12.81
C PRO A 184 10.20 10.56 -13.81
N GLU A 185 10.23 10.94 -15.08
CA GLU A 185 9.44 10.32 -16.14
C GLU A 185 9.85 8.86 -16.38
N GLN A 186 11.15 8.57 -16.34
CA GLN A 186 11.65 7.21 -16.46
C GLN A 186 11.22 6.34 -15.27
N ALA A 187 11.28 6.88 -14.05
CA ALA A 187 10.80 6.16 -12.85
C ALA A 187 9.29 5.88 -12.92
N MET A 188 8.48 6.81 -13.43
CA MET A 188 7.06 6.59 -13.67
C MET A 188 6.83 5.47 -14.69
N ASN A 189 7.53 5.51 -15.82
CA ASN A 189 7.39 4.50 -16.87
C ASN A 189 7.83 3.10 -16.40
N ASP A 190 8.99 3.00 -15.74
CA ASP A 190 9.51 1.75 -15.18
C ASP A 190 8.57 1.17 -14.12
N GLY A 191 8.05 2.03 -13.23
CA GLY A 191 7.12 1.64 -12.18
C GLY A 191 5.83 1.07 -12.75
N LEU A 192 5.20 1.76 -13.71
CA LEU A 192 3.97 1.27 -14.35
C LEU A 192 4.19 -0.03 -15.11
N ALA A 193 5.28 -0.13 -15.87
CA ALA A 193 5.63 -1.35 -16.59
C ALA A 193 5.80 -2.53 -15.63
N ALA A 194 6.40 -2.32 -14.46
CA ALA A 194 6.62 -3.35 -13.45
C ALA A 194 5.33 -3.92 -12.84
N ILE A 195 4.22 -3.17 -12.87
CA ILE A 195 2.92 -3.61 -12.31
C ILE A 195 1.87 -3.93 -13.38
N GLY A 196 2.26 -4.11 -14.64
CA GLY A 196 1.35 -4.50 -15.71
C GLY A 196 0.63 -3.36 -16.44
N PHE A 197 1.08 -2.11 -16.26
CA PHE A 197 0.59 -0.95 -17.02
C PHE A 197 1.69 -0.46 -17.98
N PRO A 198 1.84 -1.04 -19.19
CA PRO A 198 3.06 -0.90 -20.00
C PRO A 198 3.29 0.46 -20.66
N ARG A 199 2.38 1.43 -20.52
CA ARG A 199 2.44 2.71 -21.24
C ARG A 199 2.27 3.88 -20.29
N LEU A 200 3.25 4.78 -20.26
CA LEU A 200 3.12 6.10 -19.66
C LEU A 200 2.41 7.05 -20.64
N THR A 201 1.09 7.18 -20.51
CA THR A 201 0.31 8.20 -21.22
C THR A 201 0.31 9.53 -20.45
N GLU A 202 -0.12 10.63 -21.06
CA GLU A 202 -0.29 11.92 -20.35
C GLU A 202 -1.23 11.80 -19.14
N ALA A 203 -2.31 11.03 -19.27
CA ALA A 203 -3.24 10.76 -18.17
C ALA A 203 -2.55 9.97 -17.04
N ALA A 204 -1.75 8.96 -17.37
CA ALA A 204 -0.99 8.19 -16.39
C ALA A 204 0.09 9.05 -15.70
N GLN A 205 0.78 9.91 -16.44
CA GLN A 205 1.75 10.86 -15.91
C GLN A 205 1.08 11.83 -14.92
N THR A 206 -0.08 12.37 -15.30
CA THR A 206 -0.89 13.24 -14.42
C THR A 206 -1.31 12.50 -13.14
N ARG A 207 -1.76 11.25 -13.28
CA ARG A 207 -2.18 10.39 -12.17
C ARG A 207 -1.05 10.09 -11.18
N LEU A 208 0.20 9.96 -11.67
CA LEU A 208 1.39 9.66 -10.86
C LEU A 208 2.05 10.89 -10.25
N ALA A 209 1.77 12.09 -10.77
CA ALA A 209 2.39 13.33 -10.30
C ALA A 209 2.13 13.58 -8.81
N GLU A 210 0.89 13.39 -8.34
CA GLU A 210 0.54 13.59 -6.94
C GLU A 210 1.24 12.58 -5.99
N PRO A 211 1.17 11.25 -6.22
CA PRO A 211 1.96 10.27 -5.46
C PRO A 211 3.47 10.57 -5.44
N LEU A 212 4.05 10.98 -6.56
CA LEU A 212 5.48 11.32 -6.64
C LEU A 212 5.80 12.55 -5.79
N ASN A 213 5.01 13.62 -5.92
CA ASN A 213 5.19 14.84 -5.13
C ASN A 213 5.03 14.57 -3.64
N ALA A 214 4.11 13.69 -3.25
CA ALA A 214 3.92 13.27 -1.86
C ALA A 214 5.15 12.53 -1.31
N LEU A 215 5.82 11.69 -2.11
CA LEU A 215 7.07 11.04 -1.71
C LEU A 215 8.22 12.03 -1.51
N CYS A 216 8.35 13.00 -2.41
CA CYS A 216 9.37 14.05 -2.30
C CYS A 216 9.11 14.94 -1.08
N ALA A 217 7.86 15.36 -0.86
CA ALA A 217 7.47 16.16 0.30
C ALA A 217 7.69 15.43 1.64
N ALA A 218 7.53 14.10 1.65
CA ALA A 218 7.82 13.27 2.81
C ALA A 218 9.32 12.93 2.96
N GLU A 219 10.19 13.42 2.07
CA GLU A 219 11.62 13.08 1.97
C GLU A 219 11.87 11.56 1.86
N CYS A 220 10.87 10.81 1.37
CA CYS A 220 11.01 9.41 1.00
C CYS A 220 11.73 9.28 -0.36
N LEU A 221 11.65 10.31 -1.18
CA LEU A 221 12.47 10.52 -2.36
C LEU A 221 13.16 11.89 -2.26
N GLU A 222 14.37 11.99 -2.80
CA GLU A 222 15.13 13.23 -2.89
C GLU A 222 15.39 13.57 -4.36
N THR A 223 15.14 14.82 -4.75
CA THR A 223 15.51 15.33 -6.07
C THR A 223 16.88 16.02 -5.99
N LYS A 224 17.86 15.54 -6.75
CA LYS A 224 19.19 16.14 -6.88
C LYS A 224 19.49 16.33 -8.35
N THR A 225 19.71 17.56 -8.81
CA THR A 225 20.03 17.83 -10.23
C THR A 225 19.01 17.18 -11.18
N ASP A 226 17.72 17.37 -10.91
CA ASP A 226 16.59 16.86 -11.70
C ASP A 226 16.46 15.32 -11.81
N VAL A 227 17.25 14.57 -11.04
CA VAL A 227 17.10 13.11 -10.89
C VAL A 227 16.66 12.73 -9.48
N LEU A 228 15.93 11.62 -9.39
CA LEU A 228 15.40 11.06 -8.15
C LEU A 228 16.40 10.08 -7.53
N HIS A 229 16.49 10.14 -6.22
CA HIS A 229 17.19 9.19 -5.36
C HIS A 229 16.27 8.73 -4.22
N PRO A 230 16.50 7.54 -3.64
CA PRO A 230 15.87 7.15 -2.39
C PRO A 230 16.22 8.15 -1.29
N GLY A 231 15.21 8.67 -0.60
CA GLY A 231 15.38 9.57 0.53
C GLY A 231 15.46 8.81 1.85
N ARG A 232 16.16 9.38 2.83
CA ARG A 232 16.41 8.70 4.11
C ARG A 232 15.13 8.35 4.87
N GLN A 233 14.06 9.16 4.76
CA GLN A 233 12.82 8.92 5.49
C GLN A 233 12.10 7.64 5.07
N ALA A 234 12.31 7.15 3.84
CA ALA A 234 11.72 5.89 3.38
C ALA A 234 12.19 4.67 4.19
N PHE A 235 13.33 4.79 4.88
CA PHE A 235 13.92 3.73 5.70
C PHE A 235 13.78 3.97 7.20
N GLN A 236 13.17 5.09 7.62
CA GLN A 236 12.96 5.41 9.03
C GLN A 236 11.55 4.99 9.44
N ARG A 237 11.42 3.91 10.22
CA ARG A 237 10.16 3.66 10.94
C ARG A 237 10.07 4.67 12.07
N ARG A 238 9.23 5.71 11.90
CA ARG A 238 9.00 6.70 12.96
C ARG A 238 8.48 5.99 14.21
N ARG A 239 9.20 6.15 15.31
CA ARG A 239 8.72 5.83 16.66
C ARG A 239 7.79 6.93 17.11
N GLU A 240 6.77 6.57 17.89
CA GLU A 240 6.17 7.53 18.81
C GLU A 240 7.31 7.95 19.75
N SER A 241 7.63 9.24 19.77
CA SER A 241 8.31 9.75 20.96
C SER A 241 7.36 9.42 22.10
N PRO A 242 7.78 8.70 23.16
CA PRO A 242 6.95 8.59 24.32
C PRO A 242 6.65 10.03 24.73
N GLU A 243 5.37 10.39 24.77
CA GLU A 243 4.96 11.66 25.30
C GLU A 243 5.72 11.83 26.61
N ARG A 244 6.61 12.83 26.66
CA ARG A 244 7.18 13.25 27.92
C ARG A 244 5.99 13.78 28.70
N HIS A 245 5.33 12.89 29.43
CA HIS A 245 4.57 13.27 30.61
C HIS A 245 5.58 14.03 31.45
N SER A 246 5.51 15.35 31.34
CA SER A 246 6.10 16.25 32.30
C SER A 246 5.44 15.87 33.62
N ASP A 247 6.14 15.05 34.40
CA ASP A 247 5.95 14.95 35.84
C ASP A 247 6.26 16.32 36.42
N ASP A 248 5.30 17.24 36.26
CA ASP A 248 5.21 18.47 37.02
C ASP A 248 4.53 18.10 38.34
N HIS A 249 5.28 17.39 39.18
CA HIS A 249 5.02 17.29 40.62
C HIS A 249 6.28 17.79 41.34
N SER A 250 6.48 19.09 41.25
CA SER A 250 7.27 19.87 42.20
C SER A 250 6.49 21.13 42.51
N GLY A 251 5.73 21.11 43.60
CA GLY A 251 4.86 22.21 43.99
C GLY A 251 4.28 22.02 45.38
N ASN A 252 5.18 22.03 46.36
CA ASN A 252 5.07 22.51 47.75
C ASN A 252 3.68 22.63 48.39
#